data_AF-X1F212-F1
#
_entry.id   AF-X1F212-F1
#
_cell.length_a   1.000
_cell.length_b   1.000
_cell.length_c   1.000
_cell.angle_alpha   90.00
_cell.angle_beta   90.00
_cell.angle_gamma   90.00
#
_symmetry.space_group_name_H-M   'P 1'
#
loop_
_entity.id
_entity.type
_entity.pdbx_description
1 polymer ?
#
loop_
_entity_poly.entity_id
_entity_poly.type
_entity_poly.pdbx_seq_one_letter_code
_entity_poly.pdbx_strand_id
1 'polypeptide(L)'
;MAKVKAPLMSFDARGQIAKSLVYLGWKGLKTVRQYVIPANPKTDDQQQQRGYFTTAVGLWHTAGFDSGDIKAWKLLALSLKKALSGFNIFVSLIVKTLVAAVTWDSIYEVDEGTPTSSGTVITAITGSGVTCTVHYGTKITAMFNTETLASTLTALEITLTELTASTKYYFYITDDTDPKSARTGIYSFETTA
;
A
#
# COMPACT_ATOMS: atom_id res chain seq x y z
N MET A 1 -56.19 26.89 -5.68
CA MET A 1 -55.08 25.92 -5.57
C MET A 1 -53.88 26.50 -6.32
N ALA A 2 -52.82 26.89 -5.61
CA ALA A 2 -51.71 27.60 -6.24
C ALA A 2 -50.88 26.64 -7.11
N LYS A 3 -50.71 26.98 -8.39
CA LYS A 3 -49.82 26.26 -9.30
C LYS A 3 -48.38 26.62 -8.94
N VAL A 4 -47.57 25.62 -8.58
CA VAL A 4 -46.15 25.81 -8.28
C VAL A 4 -45.40 26.08 -9.59
N LYS A 5 -44.84 27.28 -9.72
CA LYS A 5 -44.08 27.72 -10.90
C LYS A 5 -42.59 27.73 -10.53
N ALA A 6 -41.79 26.95 -11.27
CA ALA A 6 -40.35 26.77 -11.12
C ALA A 6 -39.87 26.02 -9.85
N PRO A 7 -40.18 24.71 -9.70
CA PRO A 7 -39.65 23.91 -8.58
C PRO A 7 -38.12 23.74 -8.62
N LEU A 8 -37.48 24.10 -9.75
CA LEU A 8 -36.05 23.99 -9.98
C LEU A 8 -35.26 25.31 -9.75
N MET A 9 -35.85 26.33 -9.11
CA MET A 9 -35.12 27.53 -8.66
C MET A 9 -34.28 27.28 -7.39
N SER A 10 -33.65 26.12 -7.27
CA SER A 10 -32.61 25.91 -6.26
C SER A 10 -31.28 26.39 -6.82
N PHE A 11 -30.70 27.40 -6.19
CA PHE A 11 -29.46 28.05 -6.64
C PHE A 11 -28.23 27.11 -6.68
N ASP A 12 -28.33 25.86 -6.22
CA ASP A 12 -27.32 24.82 -6.39
C ASP A 12 -27.98 23.49 -6.79
N ALA A 13 -28.50 23.43 -8.02
CA ALA A 13 -29.04 22.19 -8.58
C ALA A 13 -27.92 21.15 -8.77
N ARG A 14 -28.04 20.00 -8.09
CA ARG A 14 -27.13 18.86 -8.19
C ARG A 14 -27.90 17.57 -8.44
N GLY A 15 -27.33 16.69 -9.25
CA GLY A 15 -27.87 15.34 -9.48
C GLY A 15 -28.45 15.15 -10.88
N GLN A 16 -29.00 13.95 -11.11
CA GLN A 16 -29.56 13.55 -12.41
C GLN A 16 -31.08 13.72 -12.44
N ILE A 17 -31.60 14.24 -13.55
CA ILE A 17 -33.04 14.27 -13.84
C ILE A 17 -33.31 13.24 -14.93
N ALA A 18 -34.20 12.27 -14.64
CA ALA A 18 -34.76 11.32 -15.59
C ALA A 18 -33.74 10.60 -16.51
N LYS A 19 -32.48 10.43 -16.07
CA LYS A 19 -31.38 9.89 -16.90
C LYS A 19 -31.22 10.62 -18.25
N SER A 20 -31.55 11.90 -18.30
CA SER A 20 -31.41 12.73 -19.50
C SER A 20 -30.37 13.84 -19.29
N LEU A 21 -30.40 14.48 -18.11
CA LEU A 21 -29.52 15.60 -17.76
C LEU A 21 -28.91 15.38 -16.38
N VAL A 22 -27.65 15.78 -16.21
CA VAL A 22 -26.94 15.82 -14.93
C VAL A 22 -26.50 17.25 -14.65
N TYR A 23 -26.94 17.77 -13.51
CA TYR A 23 -26.60 19.09 -13.00
C TYR A 23 -25.44 18.97 -12.02
N LEU A 24 -24.38 19.75 -12.21
CA LEU A 24 -23.23 19.80 -11.33
C LEU A 24 -22.58 21.18 -11.30
N GLY A 25 -21.96 21.49 -10.16
CA GLY A 25 -21.05 22.64 -10.03
C GLY A 25 -19.62 22.24 -10.41
N TRP A 26 -19.01 22.95 -11.36
CA TRP A 26 -17.60 22.79 -11.70
C TRP A 26 -16.87 24.12 -11.54
N LYS A 27 -15.97 24.21 -10.54
CA LYS A 27 -15.17 25.42 -10.26
C LYS A 27 -16.01 26.72 -10.22
N GLY A 28 -17.15 26.68 -9.54
CA GLY A 28 -18.06 27.83 -9.44
C GLY A 28 -19.01 28.04 -10.63
N LEU A 29 -18.85 27.28 -11.72
CA LEU A 29 -19.76 27.30 -12.86
C LEU A 29 -20.88 26.27 -12.68
N LYS A 30 -22.12 26.69 -12.90
CA LYS A 30 -23.29 25.81 -12.90
C LYS A 30 -23.43 25.20 -14.29
N THR A 31 -23.15 23.91 -14.40
CA THR A 31 -23.10 23.21 -15.69
C THR A 31 -24.15 22.12 -15.76
N VAL A 32 -24.70 21.92 -16.96
CA VAL A 32 -25.60 20.81 -17.28
C VAL A 32 -24.94 20.00 -18.37
N ARG A 33 -24.85 18.69 -18.16
CA ARG A 33 -24.39 17.74 -19.19
C ARG A 33 -25.48 16.73 -19.48
N GLN A 34 -25.50 16.21 -20.71
CA GLN A 34 -26.31 15.03 -21.02
C GLN A 34 -25.88 13.88 -20.11
N TYR A 35 -26.86 13.14 -19.60
CA TYR A 35 -26.62 11.87 -18.96
C TYR A 35 -26.11 10.89 -20.02
N VAL A 36 -24.81 10.63 -19.99
CA VAL A 36 -24.15 9.70 -20.89
C VAL A 36 -23.97 8.40 -20.13
N ILE A 37 -24.67 7.35 -20.55
CA ILE A 37 -24.28 5.98 -20.22
C ILE A 37 -23.09 5.66 -21.12
N PRO A 38 -21.91 5.33 -20.58
CA PRO A 38 -20.78 4.91 -21.40
C PRO A 38 -21.20 3.75 -22.31
N ALA A 39 -20.81 3.77 -23.59
CA ALA A 39 -21.23 2.77 -24.56
C ALA A 39 -20.89 1.33 -24.14
N ASN A 40 -19.85 1.14 -23.34
CA ASN A 40 -19.57 -0.11 -22.63
C ASN A 40 -19.18 0.19 -21.18
N PRO A 41 -20.11 0.13 -20.21
CA PRO A 41 -19.84 0.43 -18.81
C PRO A 41 -19.16 -0.73 -18.05
N LYS A 42 -18.87 -1.85 -18.73
CA LYS A 42 -18.23 -3.06 -18.18
C LYS A 42 -17.29 -3.71 -19.21
N THR A 43 -16.39 -2.94 -19.83
CA THR A 43 -15.36 -3.54 -20.69
C THR A 43 -14.50 -4.51 -19.90
N ASP A 44 -13.89 -5.49 -20.57
CA ASP A 44 -13.00 -6.45 -19.92
C ASP A 44 -11.84 -5.73 -19.21
N ASP A 45 -11.26 -4.72 -19.84
CA ASP A 45 -10.22 -3.87 -19.22
C ASP A 45 -10.70 -3.17 -17.94
N GLN A 46 -11.94 -2.65 -17.92
CA GLN A 46 -12.50 -2.02 -16.73
C GLN A 46 -12.72 -3.03 -15.61
N GLN A 47 -13.18 -4.24 -15.96
CA GLN A 47 -13.36 -5.33 -15.00
C GLN A 47 -12.02 -5.82 -14.45
N GLN A 48 -11.00 -5.92 -15.31
CA GLN A 48 -9.64 -6.31 -14.92
C GLN A 48 -9.04 -5.32 -13.92
N GLN A 49 -9.12 -4.01 -14.21
CA GLN A 49 -8.63 -2.99 -13.29
C GLN A 49 -9.38 -3.02 -11.95
N ARG A 50 -10.71 -3.18 -11.96
CA ARG A 50 -11.50 -3.37 -10.74
C ARG A 50 -11.07 -4.63 -9.98
N GLY A 51 -10.81 -5.71 -10.69
CA GLY A 51 -10.29 -6.97 -10.16
C GLY A 51 -8.99 -6.76 -9.40
N TYR A 52 -8.04 -6.00 -9.95
CA TYR A 52 -6.78 -5.69 -9.25
C TYR A 52 -6.99 -4.99 -7.91
N PHE A 53 -7.89 -3.99 -7.87
CA PHE A 53 -8.22 -3.33 -6.60
C PHE A 53 -8.92 -4.28 -5.63
N THR A 54 -9.86 -5.11 -6.11
CA THR A 54 -10.53 -6.11 -5.27
C THR A 54 -9.52 -7.08 -4.65
N THR A 55 -8.58 -7.59 -5.44
CA THR A 55 -7.51 -8.47 -4.96
C THR A 55 -6.61 -7.76 -3.95
N ALA A 56 -6.18 -6.53 -4.24
CA ALA A 56 -5.29 -5.77 -3.35
C ALA A 56 -5.94 -5.47 -1.98
N VAL A 57 -7.21 -5.10 -1.98
CA VAL A 57 -7.97 -4.88 -0.73
C VAL A 57 -8.17 -6.18 0.02
N GLY A 58 -8.50 -7.27 -0.69
CA GLY A 58 -8.63 -8.60 -0.09
C GLY A 58 -7.34 -9.05 0.61
N LEU A 59 -6.18 -8.87 -0.05
CA LEU A 59 -4.87 -9.20 0.52
C LEU A 59 -4.58 -8.39 1.79
N TRP A 60 -4.88 -7.09 1.82
CA TRP A 60 -4.65 -6.27 3.02
C TRP A 60 -5.39 -6.81 4.25
N HIS A 61 -6.58 -7.38 4.05
CA HIS A 61 -7.40 -7.92 5.13
C HIS A 61 -7.08 -9.37 5.50
N THR A 62 -6.36 -10.11 4.65
CA THR A 62 -6.13 -11.55 4.81
C THR A 62 -4.66 -11.93 4.94
N ALA A 63 -3.74 -11.00 4.70
CA ALA A 63 -2.29 -11.24 4.76
C ALA A 63 -1.74 -11.54 6.16
N GLY A 64 -2.54 -11.48 7.23
CA GLY A 64 -2.07 -11.77 8.59
C GLY A 64 -1.31 -10.63 9.26
N PHE A 65 -1.44 -9.38 8.79
CA PHE A 65 -0.73 -8.24 9.37
C PHE A 65 -1.06 -8.01 10.84
N ASP A 66 -0.02 -7.92 11.64
CA ASP A 66 -0.09 -7.60 13.06
C ASP A 66 -0.08 -6.06 13.28
N SER A 67 -0.04 -5.63 14.55
CA SER A 67 0.02 -4.19 14.85
C SER A 67 1.34 -3.53 14.44
N GLY A 68 2.45 -4.29 14.43
CA GLY A 68 3.77 -3.86 13.97
C GLY A 68 3.78 -3.58 12.48
N ASP A 69 3.27 -4.52 11.68
CA ASP A 69 3.15 -4.42 10.23
C ASP A 69 2.34 -3.19 9.81
N ILE A 70 1.20 -2.96 10.46
CA ILE A 70 0.33 -1.81 10.18
C ILE A 70 1.04 -0.49 10.51
N LYS A 71 1.85 -0.44 11.57
CA LYS A 71 2.69 0.73 11.89
C LYS A 71 3.78 0.91 10.84
N ALA A 72 4.40 -0.17 10.37
CA ALA A 72 5.45 -0.12 9.36
C ALA A 72 4.94 0.42 8.02
N TRP A 73 3.74 0.02 7.59
CA TRP A 73 3.10 0.58 6.39
C TRP A 73 2.77 2.08 6.54
N LYS A 74 2.35 2.51 7.74
CA LYS A 74 2.16 3.95 8.03
C LYS A 74 3.47 4.72 7.98
N LEU A 75 4.56 4.15 8.49
CA LEU A 75 5.89 4.76 8.46
C LEU A 75 6.39 4.93 7.02
N LEU A 76 6.19 3.90 6.17
CA LEU A 76 6.47 3.99 4.74
C LEU A 76 5.67 5.12 4.08
N ALA A 77 4.36 5.20 4.31
CA ALA A 77 3.53 6.25 3.74
C ALA A 77 4.01 7.67 4.15
N LEU A 78 4.41 7.84 5.41
CA LEU A 78 4.96 9.10 5.93
C LEU A 78 6.27 9.47 5.22
N SER A 79 7.16 8.49 4.99
CA SER A 79 8.45 8.71 4.35
C SER A 79 8.36 9.29 2.93
N LEU A 80 7.28 8.96 2.21
CA LEU A 80 7.06 9.36 0.82
C LEU A 80 6.60 10.82 0.66
N LYS A 81 6.30 11.52 1.76
CA LYS A 81 5.82 12.91 1.77
C LYS A 81 4.60 13.15 0.87
N LYS A 82 3.71 12.16 0.78
CA LYS A 82 2.44 12.22 0.05
C LYS A 82 1.29 12.06 1.03
N ALA A 83 0.14 12.69 0.76
CA ALA A 83 -1.08 12.53 1.55
C ALA A 83 -1.74 11.15 1.30
N LEU A 84 -1.05 10.08 1.69
CA LEU A 84 -1.46 8.69 1.51
C LEU A 84 -1.39 7.95 2.86
N SER A 85 -2.29 6.99 3.06
CA SER A 85 -2.23 6.06 4.19
C SER A 85 -1.34 4.86 3.85
N GLY A 86 -0.93 4.09 4.87
CA GLY A 86 -0.23 2.82 4.66
C GLY A 86 -1.00 1.87 3.75
N PHE A 87 -2.31 1.76 3.97
CA PHE A 87 -3.23 1.01 3.10
C PHE A 87 -3.18 1.47 1.64
N ASN A 88 -3.21 2.79 1.39
CA ASN A 88 -3.17 3.31 0.02
C ASN A 88 -1.84 2.96 -0.69
N ILE A 89 -0.72 2.97 0.05
CA ILE A 89 0.58 2.57 -0.48
C ILE A 89 0.59 1.08 -0.81
N PHE A 90 0.17 0.23 0.13
CA PHE A 90 0.09 -1.21 -0.07
C PHE A 90 -0.76 -1.57 -1.30
N VAL A 91 -1.98 -1.03 -1.38
CA VAL A 91 -2.87 -1.24 -2.53
C VAL A 91 -2.21 -0.76 -3.83
N SER A 92 -1.55 0.39 -3.81
CA SER A 92 -0.84 0.89 -5.00
C SER A 92 0.30 -0.02 -5.44
N LEU A 93 0.99 -0.70 -4.53
CA LEU A 93 2.07 -1.62 -4.87
C LEU A 93 1.50 -2.89 -5.52
N ILE A 94 0.47 -3.49 -4.93
CA ILE A 94 -0.17 -4.69 -5.48
C ILE A 94 -0.81 -4.41 -6.84
N VAL A 95 -1.48 -3.26 -7.01
CA VAL A 95 -2.04 -2.94 -8.33
C VAL A 95 -0.92 -2.86 -9.39
N LYS A 96 0.25 -2.32 -9.04
CA LYS A 96 1.40 -2.28 -9.97
C LYS A 96 1.97 -3.66 -10.25
N THR A 97 1.98 -4.58 -9.29
CA THR A 97 2.47 -5.94 -9.52
C THR A 97 1.55 -6.74 -10.42
N LEU A 98 0.25 -6.68 -10.15
CA LEU A 98 -0.75 -7.38 -10.95
C LEU A 98 -0.79 -6.84 -12.39
N VAL A 99 -0.63 -5.52 -12.57
CA VAL A 99 -0.47 -4.91 -13.91
C VAL A 99 0.81 -5.39 -14.62
N ALA A 100 1.88 -5.66 -13.87
CA ALA A 100 3.11 -6.24 -14.40
C ALA A 100 3.04 -7.77 -14.60
N ALA A 101 1.88 -8.40 -14.37
CA ALA A 101 1.68 -9.84 -14.40
C ALA A 101 2.60 -10.62 -13.45
N VAL A 102 2.92 -10.03 -12.28
CA VAL A 102 3.72 -10.62 -11.22
C VAL A 102 2.82 -10.99 -10.04
N THR A 103 3.02 -12.18 -9.47
CA THR A 103 2.31 -12.62 -8.26
C THR A 103 2.85 -11.88 -7.04
N TRP A 104 1.93 -11.36 -6.21
CA TRP A 104 2.31 -10.76 -4.93
C TRP A 104 2.38 -11.84 -3.84
N ASP A 105 3.48 -11.88 -3.10
CA ASP A 105 3.63 -12.67 -1.88
C ASP A 105 3.74 -11.73 -0.67
N SER A 106 2.93 -11.97 0.36
CA SER A 106 2.89 -11.10 1.53
C SER A 106 3.93 -11.57 2.54
N ILE A 107 4.78 -10.64 2.97
CA ILE A 107 5.67 -10.80 4.13
C ILE A 107 5.00 -10.10 5.31
N TYR A 108 4.80 -10.82 6.40
CA TYR A 108 4.03 -10.35 7.58
C TYR A 108 4.60 -10.93 8.87
N GLU A 109 4.08 -10.47 10.02
CA GLU A 109 4.60 -10.83 11.35
C GLU A 109 6.10 -10.57 11.44
N VAL A 110 6.53 -9.39 10.98
CA VAL A 110 7.95 -9.00 11.05
C VAL A 110 8.27 -8.56 12.47
N ASP A 111 9.28 -9.20 13.06
CA ASP A 111 9.84 -8.86 14.37
C ASP A 111 11.29 -8.39 14.22
N GLU A 112 11.61 -7.22 14.77
CA GLU A 112 12.97 -6.70 14.83
C GLU A 112 13.91 -7.48 15.76
N GLY A 113 13.36 -8.41 16.53
CA GLY A 113 14.06 -9.23 17.51
C GLY A 113 14.48 -8.41 18.74
N THR A 114 15.57 -8.85 19.38
CA THR A 114 16.16 -8.13 20.52
C THR A 114 17.50 -7.52 20.09
N PRO A 115 17.54 -6.23 19.73
CA PRO A 115 18.78 -5.58 19.32
C PRO A 115 19.82 -5.60 20.45
N THR A 116 21.05 -5.91 20.06
CA THR A 116 22.25 -5.77 20.89
C THR A 116 23.00 -4.49 20.50
N SER A 117 24.19 -4.27 21.03
CA SER A 117 25.02 -3.12 20.68
C SER A 117 25.61 -3.20 19.27
N SER A 118 25.64 -4.39 18.67
CA SER A 118 26.28 -4.62 17.36
C SER A 118 25.47 -5.44 16.37
N GLY A 119 24.24 -5.84 16.71
CA GLY A 119 23.43 -6.65 15.81
C GLY A 119 22.02 -6.94 16.32
N THR A 120 21.20 -7.52 15.45
CA THR A 120 19.88 -8.06 15.81
C THR A 120 19.52 -9.21 14.87
N VAL A 121 18.57 -10.06 15.28
CA VAL A 121 18.02 -11.12 14.43
C VAL A 121 16.59 -10.72 14.08
N ILE A 122 16.35 -10.46 12.80
CA ILE A 122 15.02 -10.12 12.28
C ILE A 122 14.33 -11.41 11.87
N THR A 123 13.07 -11.56 12.27
CA THR A 123 12.23 -12.69 11.83
C THR A 123 10.99 -12.20 11.09
N ALA A 124 10.47 -13.01 10.17
CA ALA A 124 9.23 -12.73 9.45
C ALA A 124 8.61 -14.01 8.88
N ILE A 125 7.31 -13.98 8.57
CA ILE A 125 6.63 -15.06 7.84
C ILE A 125 6.52 -14.70 6.36
N THR A 126 6.80 -15.67 5.49
CA THR A 126 6.72 -15.55 4.03
C THR A 126 5.90 -16.71 3.45
N GLY A 127 5.12 -16.44 2.40
CA GLY A 127 4.24 -17.42 1.78
C GLY A 127 4.96 -18.42 0.85
N SER A 128 6.14 -18.07 0.38
CA SER A 128 6.98 -18.88 -0.51
C SER A 128 8.43 -18.96 -0.01
N GLY A 129 9.09 -20.10 -0.23
CA GLY A 129 10.52 -20.28 0.07
C GLY A 129 11.37 -19.54 -0.95
N VAL A 130 11.47 -18.22 -0.82
CA VAL A 130 12.21 -17.31 -1.71
C VAL A 130 13.42 -16.72 -0.99
N THR A 131 14.40 -16.26 -1.75
CA THR A 131 15.46 -15.41 -1.20
C THR A 131 14.89 -14.03 -0.90
N CYS A 132 15.10 -13.56 0.34
CA CYS A 132 14.67 -12.23 0.76
C CYS A 132 15.89 -11.37 1.10
N THR A 133 15.80 -10.09 0.77
CA THR A 133 16.82 -9.10 1.08
C THR A 133 16.26 -8.10 2.09
N VAL A 134 16.96 -7.93 3.20
CA VAL A 134 16.73 -6.87 4.18
C VAL A 134 17.55 -5.65 3.77
N HIS A 135 16.87 -4.54 3.53
CA HIS A 135 17.49 -3.24 3.28
C HIS A 135 17.44 -2.43 4.57
N TYR A 136 18.58 -1.94 5.05
CA TYR A 136 18.66 -1.22 6.31
C TYR A 136 19.57 0.03 6.27
N GLY A 137 19.38 0.92 7.23
CA GLY A 137 20.19 2.14 7.37
C GLY A 137 19.69 3.05 8.50
N THR A 138 20.42 4.13 8.76
CA THR A 138 20.13 5.05 9.88
C THR A 138 19.09 6.13 9.54
N LYS A 139 18.64 6.16 8.28
CA LYS A 139 17.64 7.13 7.80
C LYS A 139 16.50 6.39 7.11
N ILE A 140 15.28 6.80 7.44
CA ILE A 140 14.03 6.28 6.84
C ILE A 140 13.97 6.38 5.31
N THR A 141 14.73 7.29 4.69
CA THR A 141 14.78 7.47 3.23
C THR A 141 16.08 6.96 2.59
N ALA A 142 17.02 6.43 3.38
CA ALA A 142 18.34 6.01 2.91
C ALA A 142 18.77 4.75 3.66
N MET A 143 18.25 3.61 3.20
CA MET A 143 18.54 2.25 3.67
C MET A 143 19.34 1.53 2.56
N PHE A 144 20.64 1.82 2.48
CA PHE A 144 21.50 1.36 1.38
C PHE A 144 22.25 0.06 1.70
N ASN A 145 22.28 -0.34 2.96
CA ASN A 145 22.93 -1.59 3.35
C ASN A 145 21.95 -2.73 3.12
N THR A 146 22.47 -3.89 2.73
CA THR A 146 21.65 -5.05 2.39
C THR A 146 22.23 -6.32 2.97
N GLU A 147 21.38 -7.14 3.58
CA GLU A 147 21.69 -8.53 3.92
C GLU A 147 20.68 -9.45 3.22
N THR A 148 21.15 -10.53 2.60
CA THR A 148 20.30 -11.46 1.84
C THR A 148 20.43 -12.85 2.42
N LEU A 149 19.29 -13.50 2.64
CA LEU A 149 19.26 -14.89 3.07
C LEU A 149 18.12 -15.64 2.38
N ALA A 150 18.34 -16.93 2.15
CA ALA A 150 17.27 -17.82 1.76
C ALA A 150 16.25 -17.94 2.90
N SER A 151 14.97 -17.64 2.62
CA SER A 151 13.90 -17.97 3.55
C SER A 151 13.61 -19.47 3.47
N THR A 152 13.18 -20.04 4.59
CA THR A 152 12.45 -21.31 4.55
C THR A 152 10.96 -21.01 4.40
N LEU A 153 10.21 -21.94 3.82
CA LEU A 153 8.75 -21.77 3.72
C LEU A 153 8.18 -21.47 5.10
N THR A 154 7.37 -20.43 5.24
CA THR A 154 6.76 -19.94 6.49
C THR A 154 7.68 -19.27 7.52
N ALA A 155 9.00 -19.21 7.32
CA ALA A 155 9.91 -18.55 8.26
C ALA A 155 11.17 -17.97 7.59
N LEU A 156 11.38 -16.68 7.80
CA LEU A 156 12.60 -15.94 7.47
C LEU A 156 13.30 -15.55 8.78
N GLU A 157 14.61 -15.77 8.85
CA GLU A 157 15.46 -15.35 9.96
C GLU A 157 16.74 -14.74 9.38
N ILE A 158 16.98 -13.44 9.59
CA ILE A 158 18.16 -12.73 9.06
C ILE A 158 18.89 -12.05 10.20
N THR A 159 20.18 -12.33 10.32
CA THR A 159 21.06 -11.70 11.29
C THR A 159 21.70 -10.46 10.69
N LEU A 160 21.48 -9.31 11.32
CA LEU A 160 22.23 -8.09 11.04
C LEU A 160 23.40 -7.98 12.02
N THR A 161 24.61 -7.77 11.51
CA THR A 161 25.83 -7.58 12.29
C THR A 161 26.48 -6.23 12.01
N GLU A 162 27.54 -5.92 12.75
CA GLU A 162 28.37 -4.70 12.57
C GLU A 162 27.56 -3.39 12.70
N LEU A 163 26.49 -3.40 13.49
CA LEU A 163 25.72 -2.20 13.81
C LEU A 163 26.48 -1.32 14.81
N THR A 164 26.20 -0.02 14.75
CA THR A 164 26.75 0.96 15.69
C THR A 164 25.86 1.04 16.92
N ALA A 165 26.45 0.95 18.12
CA ALA A 165 25.73 1.04 19.39
C ALA A 165 24.94 2.36 19.54
N SER A 166 23.88 2.34 20.34
CA SER A 166 23.00 3.50 20.60
C SER A 166 22.54 4.24 19.33
N THR A 167 22.33 3.51 18.23
CA THR A 167 21.92 4.06 16.94
C THR A 167 20.56 3.52 16.53
N LYS A 168 19.69 4.41 16.06
CA LYS A 168 18.41 4.05 15.48
C LYS A 168 18.57 3.60 14.03
N TYR A 169 18.09 2.40 13.74
CA TYR A 169 18.06 1.82 12.41
C TYR A 169 16.62 1.72 11.89
N TYR A 170 16.50 1.79 10.57
CA TYR A 170 15.28 1.53 9.82
C TYR A 170 15.56 0.40 8.83
N PHE A 171 14.57 -0.45 8.59
CA PHE A 171 14.69 -1.52 7.61
C PHE A 171 13.38 -1.85 6.91
N TYR A 172 13.47 -2.52 5.76
CA TYR A 172 12.36 -3.18 5.09
C TYR A 172 12.87 -4.43 4.36
N ILE A 173 11.96 -5.34 4.04
CA ILE A 173 12.27 -6.62 3.39
C ILE A 173 11.66 -6.60 1.98
N THR A 174 12.39 -7.14 1.01
CA THR A 174 11.90 -7.42 -0.35
C THR A 174 12.26 -8.83 -0.77
N ASP A 175 11.50 -9.35 -1.73
CA ASP A 175 11.92 -10.52 -2.52
C ASP A 175 13.14 -10.14 -3.38
N ASP A 176 14.12 -11.05 -3.45
CA ASP A 176 15.37 -10.89 -4.22
C ASP A 176 15.20 -11.26 -5.69
N THR A 177 14.28 -12.17 -6.02
CA THR A 177 14.00 -12.62 -7.40
C THR A 177 13.26 -11.55 -8.20
N ASP A 178 12.22 -10.96 -7.61
CA ASP A 178 11.55 -9.79 -8.19
C ASP A 178 11.18 -8.81 -7.07
N PRO A 179 11.81 -7.63 -6.96
CA PRO A 179 11.50 -6.66 -5.91
C PRO A 179 10.05 -6.12 -5.99
N LYS A 180 9.32 -6.44 -7.07
CA LYS A 180 7.89 -6.17 -7.16
C LYS A 180 7.08 -7.23 -6.43
N SER A 181 7.47 -8.52 -6.45
CA SER A 181 6.64 -9.62 -5.93
C SER A 181 6.34 -9.50 -4.45
N ALA A 182 7.28 -9.00 -3.64
CA ALA A 182 7.04 -8.79 -2.22
C ALA A 182 7.79 -7.58 -1.67
N ARG A 183 7.13 -6.85 -0.78
CA ARG A 183 7.75 -5.79 0.01
C ARG A 183 6.98 -5.57 1.31
N THR A 184 7.70 -5.30 2.39
CA THR A 184 7.11 -4.88 3.67
C THR A 184 6.97 -3.36 3.81
N GLY A 185 6.30 -2.93 4.88
CA GLY A 185 6.46 -1.58 5.42
C GLY A 185 7.88 -1.30 5.90
N ILE A 186 8.12 -0.09 6.43
CA ILE A 186 9.41 0.26 7.05
C ILE A 186 9.30 0.08 8.56
N TYR A 187 10.19 -0.74 9.12
CA TYR A 187 10.32 -0.97 10.56
C TYR A 187 11.50 -0.16 11.11
N SER A 188 11.60 -0.06 12.43
CA SER A 188 12.72 0.62 13.08
C SER A 188 13.01 0.03 14.44
N PHE A 189 14.29 -0.05 14.79
CA PHE A 189 14.78 -0.48 16.10
C PHE A 189 15.96 0.38 16.54
N GLU A 190 16.37 0.26 17.80
CA GLU A 190 17.52 0.96 18.35
C GLU A 190 18.45 -0.05 19.02
N THR A 191 19.72 -0.03 18.65
CA THR A 191 20.76 -0.89 19.25
C THR A 191 21.04 -0.46 20.68
N THR A 192 21.37 -1.40 21.56
CA THR A 192 21.76 -1.07 22.94
C THR A 192 23.09 -0.32 22.99
N ALA A 193 23.40 0.24 24.17
CA ALA A 193 24.72 0.77 24.48
C ALA A 193 25.79 -0.32 24.48
#